data_AF-A0A0E3STU7-F1
#
_entry.id   AF-A0A0E3STU7-F1
#
_cell.length_a   1.000
_cell.length_b   1.000
_cell.length_c   1.000
_cell.angle_alpha   90.00
_cell.angle_beta   90.00
_cell.angle_gamma   90.00
#
_symmetry.space_group_name_H-M   'P 1'
#
loop_
_entity.id
_entity.type
_entity.pdbx_description
1 polymer ?
#
loop_
_entity_poly.entity_id
_entity_poly.type
_entity_poly.pdbx_seq_one_letter_code
_entity_poly.pdbx_strand_id
1 'polypeptide(L)' 'MIEKFYKAPIVYIILAGILITAFLFNSLMNYADEGNAVMVILLGISIGIVAIFITRALTYQKNRGLFPK' A
#
# COMPACT_ATOMS: atom_id res chain seq x y z
N MET A 1 21.24 -11.89 -8.24
CA MET A 1 19.82 -11.66 -8.63
C MET A 1 19.09 -10.76 -7.62
N ILE A 2 19.32 -10.94 -6.32
CA ILE A 2 18.76 -10.12 -5.22
C ILE A 2 19.21 -8.63 -5.28
N GLU A 3 20.44 -8.36 -5.71
CA GLU A 3 20.99 -6.99 -5.79
C GLU A 3 20.26 -6.06 -6.78
N LYS A 4 19.58 -6.61 -7.81
CA LYS A 4 18.79 -5.79 -8.75
C LYS A 4 17.43 -5.37 -8.18
N PHE A 5 16.86 -6.17 -7.27
CA PHE A 5 15.61 -5.79 -6.59
C PHE A 5 15.83 -4.62 -5.64
N TYR A 6 16.92 -4.61 -4.87
CA TYR A 6 17.21 -3.56 -3.89
C TYR A 6 17.50 -2.17 -4.50
N LYS A 7 17.91 -2.10 -5.77
CA LYS A 7 18.21 -0.83 -6.46
C LYS A 7 17.01 -0.19 -7.15
N ALA A 8 15.88 -0.88 -7.23
CA ALA A 8 14.70 -0.35 -7.88
C ALA A 8 13.87 0.49 -6.88
N PRO A 9 13.61 1.78 -7.13
CA PRO A 9 12.79 2.62 -6.27
C PRO A 9 11.36 2.05 -6.03
N ILE A 10 10.92 1.08 -6.85
CA ILE A 10 9.66 0.35 -6.65
C ILE A 10 9.63 -0.44 -5.35
N VAL A 11 10.77 -1.00 -4.92
CA VAL A 11 10.81 -1.90 -3.76
C VAL A 11 10.49 -1.13 -2.48
N TYR A 12 11.02 0.09 -2.35
CA TYR A 12 10.69 0.96 -1.22
C TYR A 12 9.21 1.35 -1.19
N ILE A 13 8.60 1.60 -2.35
CA ILE A 13 7.16 1.92 -2.46
C ILE A 13 6.31 0.72 -2.06
N ILE A 14 6.69 -0.49 -2.50
CA ILE A 14 5.99 -1.73 -2.14
C ILE A 14 6.14 -2.01 -0.64
N LEU A 15 7.35 -1.88 -0.08
CA LEU A 15 7.61 -2.10 1.35
C LEU A 15 6.81 -1.12 2.21
N ALA A 16 6.83 0.17 1.85
CA ALA A 16 6.03 1.18 2.53
C ALA A 16 4.53 0.88 2.41
N GLY A 17 4.06 0.46 1.24
CA GLY A 17 2.68 0.06 1.03
C GLY A 17 2.26 -1.09 1.95
N ILE A 18 3.06 -2.15 2.04
CA ILE A 18 2.81 -3.30 2.93
C ILE A 18 2.74 -2.86 4.39
N LEU A 19 3.70 -2.04 4.85
CA LEU A 19 3.72 -1.56 6.23
C LEU A 19 2.48 -0.71 6.57
N ILE A 20 2.10 0.20 5.67
CA ILE A 20 0.92 1.06 5.83
C ILE A 20 -0.36 0.22 5.84
N THR A 21 -0.50 -0.73 4.91
CA THR A 21 -1.67 -1.61 4.85
C THR A 21 -1.79 -2.48 6.10
N ALA A 22 -0.69 -3.08 6.57
CA ALA A 22 -0.68 -3.86 7.80
C ALA A 22 -1.09 -3.02 9.02
N PHE A 23 -0.59 -1.80 9.13
CA PHE A 23 -0.97 -0.87 10.20
C PHE A 23 -2.47 -0.52 10.17
N LEU A 24 -3.02 -0.24 8.98
CA LEU A 24 -4.44 0.08 8.81
C LEU A 24 -5.35 -1.11 9.14
N PHE A 25 -4.98 -2.32 8.72
CA PHE A 25 -5.72 -3.53 9.08
C PHE A 25 -5.66 -3.83 10.58
N ASN A 26 -4.50 -3.66 11.21
CA ASN A 26 -4.36 -3.83 12.66
C ASN A 26 -5.24 -2.82 13.41
N SER A 27 -5.25 -1.56 12.97
CA SER A 27 -6.11 -0.54 13.55
C SER A 27 -7.59 -0.89 13.36
N LEU A 28 -7.95 -1.39 12.18
CA LEU A 28 -9.33 -1.79 11.86
C LEU A 28 -9.81 -2.90 12.78
N MET A 29 -8.97 -3.90 13.07
CA MET A 29 -9.30 -4.98 14.02
C MET A 29 -9.50 -4.43 15.43
N ASN A 30 -8.61 -3.57 15.92
CA ASN A 30 -8.75 -2.97 17.25
C ASN A 30 -10.09 -2.21 17.39
N TYR A 31 -10.47 -1.40 16.40
CA TYR A 31 -11.74 -0.69 16.43
C TYR A 31 -12.96 -1.58 16.23
N ALA A 32 -12.80 -2.71 15.54
CA ALA A 32 -13.85 -3.71 15.42
C ALA A 32 -14.12 -4.39 16.78
N ASP A 33 -13.06 -4.71 17.51
CA ASP A 33 -13.15 -5.29 18.86
C ASP A 33 -13.74 -4.30 19.88
N GLU A 34 -13.47 -3.00 19.72
CA GLU A 34 -14.11 -1.92 20.50
C GLU A 34 -15.59 -1.69 20.13
N GLY A 35 -16.11 -2.35 19.09
CA GLY A 35 -17.47 -2.15 18.58
C GLY A 35 -17.66 -0.80 17.87
N ASN A 36 -16.58 -0.09 17.52
CA ASN A 36 -16.63 1.20 16.85
C ASN A 36 -16.79 1.04 15.33
N ALA A 37 -18.03 0.75 14.90
CA ALA A 37 -18.36 0.51 13.50
C ALA A 37 -18.02 1.68 12.57
N VAL A 38 -18.13 2.93 13.05
CA VAL A 38 -17.82 4.12 12.23
C VAL A 38 -16.34 4.13 11.86
N MET A 39 -15.46 3.90 12.83
CA MET A 39 -14.02 3.91 12.60
C MET A 39 -13.57 2.75 11.70
N VAL A 40 -14.20 1.57 11.84
CA VAL A 40 -13.97 0.41 10.97
C VAL A 40 -14.30 0.75 9.51
N ILE A 41 -15.43 1.40 9.24
CA ILE A 41 -15.81 1.82 7.89
C ILE A 41 -14.82 2.85 7.33
N LEU A 42 -14.44 3.86 8.12
CA LEU A 42 -13.47 4.86 7.71
C LEU A 42 -12.10 4.26 7.39
N LEU A 43 -11.66 3.28 8.17
CA LEU A 43 -10.41 2.55 7.92
C LEU A 43 -10.52 1.66 6.68
N GLY A 44 -11.65 1.01 6.45
CA GLY A 44 -11.91 0.24 5.22
C GLY A 44 -11.81 1.12 3.96
N ILE A 45 -12.39 2.31 4.00
CA ILE A 45 -12.27 3.31 2.92
C ILE A 45 -10.81 3.73 2.74
N SER A 46 -10.10 3.99 3.85
CA SER A 46 -8.69 4.38 3.84
C SER A 46 -7.79 3.31 3.20
N ILE A 47 -8.03 2.02 3.49
CA ILE A 47 -7.34 0.89 2.86
C ILE A 47 -7.57 0.89 1.35
N GLY A 48 -8.81 1.12 0.90
CA GLY A 48 -9.14 1.23 -0.52
C GLY A 48 -8.40 2.37 -1.22
N ILE A 49 -8.31 3.54 -0.57
CA ILE A 49 -7.54 4.69 -1.08
C ILE A 49 -6.06 4.32 -1.24
N VAL A 50 -5.45 3.70 -0.22
CA VAL A 50 -4.04 3.26 -0.27
C VAL A 50 -3.81 2.28 -1.41
N ALA A 51 -4.72 1.33 -1.64
CA ALA A 51 -4.62 0.38 -2.75
C ALA A 51 -4.65 1.09 -4.13
N ILE A 52 -5.48 2.12 -4.29
CA ILE A 52 -5.50 2.95 -5.51
C ILE A 52 -4.16 3.68 -5.68
N PHE A 53 -3.61 4.26 -4.63
CA PHE A 53 -2.31 4.94 -4.67
C PHE A 53 -1.19 4.00 -5.08
N ILE A 54 -1.12 2.80 -4.50
CA ILE A 54 -0.12 1.79 -4.86
C ILE A 54 -0.29 1.39 -6.33
N THR A 55 -1.51 1.09 -6.77
CA THR A 55 -1.80 0.71 -8.16
C THR A 55 -1.39 1.79 -9.15
N ARG A 56 -1.67 3.06 -8.82
CA ARG A 56 -1.23 4.21 -9.63
C ARG A 56 0.27 4.38 -9.63
N ALA A 57 0.95 4.22 -8.48
CA ALA A 57 2.40 4.31 -8.39
C ALA A 57 3.10 3.22 -9.23
N LEU A 58 2.61 1.98 -9.15
CA LEU A 58 3.09 0.86 -9.98
C LEU A 58 2.87 1.14 -11.47
N THR A 59 1.68 1.61 -11.85
CA THR A 59 1.33 1.94 -13.24
C THR A 59 2.16 3.10 -13.78
N TYR A 60 2.41 4.11 -12.95
CA TYR A 60 3.25 5.24 -13.31
C TYR A 60 4.70 4.82 -13.54
N GLN A 61 5.23 3.94 -12.69
CA GLN A 61 6.59 3.42 -12.89
C GLN A 61 6.68 2.54 -14.16
N LYS A 62 5.63 1.76 -14.46
CA LYS A 62 5.52 1.00 -15.72
C LYS A 62 5.47 1.91 -16.95
N ASN A 63 4.75 3.03 -16.90
CA ASN A 63 4.50 3.91 -18.04
C ASN A 63 5.57 4.99 -18.25
N ARG A 64 6.29 5.42 -17.19
CA ARG A 64 7.39 6.41 -17.29
C ARG A 64 8.77 5.82 -17.53
N GLY A 65 8.88 4.50 -17.71
CA GLY A 65 10.08 3.86 -18.22
C GLY A 65 11.23 3.73 -17.22
N LEU A 66 11.40 2.51 -16.71
CA LEU A 66 12.72 1.95 -16.39
C LEU A 66 13.06 0.75 -17.29
N PHE A 67 12.20 0.47 -18.28
CA PHE A 67 12.47 -0.41 -19.40
C PHE A 67 12.25 0.39 -20.69
N PRO A 68 13.32 0.79 -21.41
CA PRO A 68 13.16 1.15 -22.81
C PRO A 68 12.59 -0.07 -23.55
N LYS A 69 11.62 0.18 -24.44
CA LYS A 69 11.21 -0.82 -25.44
C LYS A 69 12.40 -1.18 -26.32
#